data_AF-A0A820EV14-F1
#
_entry.id   AF-A0A820EV14-F1
#
_cell.length_a   1.000
_cell.length_b   1.000
_cell.length_c   1.000
_cell.angle_alpha   90.00
_cell.angle_beta   90.00
_cell.angle_gamma   90.00
#
_symmetry.space_group_name_H-M   'P 1'
#
loop_
_entity.id
_entity.type
_entity.pdbx_description
1 polymer ?
#
loop_
_entity_poly.entity_id
_entity_poly.type
_entity_poly.pdbx_seq_one_letter_code
_entity_poly.pdbx_strand_id
1 'polypeptide(L)'
;TRSVPTPLVITCLILITIFYVVIHSNVSYVEFQNIKLGNVTIHPELLSPRILCLIVTAPKYFLDRVKAVNATWGPRCNRYFFITEYIPQNMTLQQINFA
;
A
#
# COMPACT_ATOMS: atom_id res chain seq x y z
N THR A 1 32.67 35.59 -14.89
CA THR A 1 32.37 34.39 -14.08
C THR A 1 31.26 34.72 -13.10
N ARG A 2 30.03 34.29 -13.39
CA ARG A 2 28.84 34.68 -12.60
C ARG A 2 28.81 33.81 -11.33
N SER A 3 29.19 34.39 -10.19
CA SER A 3 29.12 33.72 -8.89
C SER A 3 27.66 33.51 -8.50
N VAL A 4 27.27 32.25 -8.30
CA VAL A 4 25.94 31.93 -7.78
C VAL A 4 25.88 32.39 -6.33
N PRO A 5 24.80 33.06 -5.88
CA PRO A 5 24.68 33.49 -4.49
C PRO A 5 24.73 32.27 -3.58
N THR A 6 25.67 32.27 -2.64
CA THR A 6 25.80 31.24 -1.58
C THR A 6 24.49 30.89 -0.85
N PRO A 7 23.55 31.81 -0.55
CA PRO A 7 22.29 31.43 0.10
C PRO A 7 21.34 30.59 -0.79
N LEU A 8 21.42 30.74 -2.11
CA LEU A 8 20.63 29.93 -3.05
C LEU A 8 21.12 28.47 -3.10
N VAL A 9 22.44 28.27 -2.98
CA VAL A 9 23.01 26.93 -2.93
C VAL A 9 22.62 26.21 -1.63
N ILE A 10 22.69 26.92 -0.49
CA ILE A 10 22.33 26.36 0.82
C ILE A 10 20.85 25.98 0.87
N THR A 11 19.96 26.85 0.37
CA THR A 11 18.51 26.56 0.34
C THR A 11 18.18 25.36 -0.55
N CYS A 12 18.80 25.25 -1.73
CA CYS A 12 18.65 24.07 -2.58
C CYS A 12 19.11 22.78 -1.89
N LEU A 13 20.25 22.80 -1.20
CA LEU A 13 20.75 21.62 -0.48
C LEU A 13 19.79 21.18 0.63
N ILE A 14 19.21 22.12 1.38
CA ILE A 14 18.22 21.83 2.43
C ILE A 14 16.95 21.20 1.83
N LEU A 15 16.46 21.70 0.70
CA LEU A 15 15.27 21.13 0.06
C LEU A 15 15.52 19.72 -0.46
N ILE A 16 16.71 19.46 -1.02
CA ILE A 16 17.11 18.13 -1.50
C ILE A 16 17.19 17.13 -0.34
N THR A 17 17.77 17.52 0.81
CA THR A 17 17.86 16.62 1.97
C THR A 17 16.48 16.32 2.56
N ILE A 18 15.60 17.33 2.67
CA ILE A 18 14.22 17.12 3.14
C ILE A 18 13.49 16.15 2.20
N PHE A 19 13.56 16.36 0.89
CA PHE A 19 12.91 15.49 -0.09
C PHE A 19 13.43 14.05 0.00
N TYR A 20 14.74 13.87 0.15
CA TYR A 20 15.35 12.54 0.31
C TYR A 20 14.88 11.84 1.58
N VAL A 21 14.86 12.54 2.73
CA VAL A 21 14.39 12.01 4.01
C VAL A 21 12.92 11.61 3.93
N VAL A 22 12.07 12.44 3.32
CA VAL A 22 10.64 12.14 3.15
C VAL A 22 10.43 10.91 2.27
N ILE A 23 11.16 10.77 1.16
CA ILE A 23 11.06 9.56 0.33
C ILE A 23 11.51 8.31 1.11
N HIS A 24 12.63 8.40 1.82
CA HIS A 24 13.21 7.24 2.51
C HIS A 24 12.42 6.81 3.76
N SER A 25 11.75 7.75 4.44
CA SER A 25 10.84 7.43 5.53
C SER A 25 9.58 6.72 5.02
N ASN A 26 9.01 7.15 3.90
CA ASN A 26 7.81 6.53 3.32
C ASN A 26 8.04 5.06 2.89
N VAL A 27 9.26 4.67 2.52
CA VAL A 27 9.59 3.28 2.13
C VAL A 27 9.69 2.33 3.33
N SER A 28 9.91 2.85 4.55
CA SER A 28 10.28 2.02 5.71
C SER A 28 9.12 1.60 6.63
N TYR A 29 7.86 1.98 6.34
CA TYR A 29 6.72 1.74 7.25
C TYR A 29 6.05 0.35 7.16
N VAL A 30 6.68 -0.64 6.53
CA VAL A 30 6.22 -2.04 6.65
C VAL A 30 7.03 -2.73 7.75
N GLU A 31 6.77 -2.34 8.99
CA GLU A 31 7.33 -3.01 10.17
C GLU A 31 6.59 -4.33 10.39
N PHE A 32 7.23 -5.45 10.04
CA PHE A 32 6.72 -6.79 10.32
C PHE A 32 6.82 -7.07 11.83
N GLN A 33 5.75 -6.79 12.58
CA GLN A 33 5.68 -7.18 13.99
C GLN A 33 5.56 -8.71 14.10
N ASN A 34 6.64 -9.35 14.54
CA ASN A 34 6.67 -10.78 14.85
C ASN A 34 6.04 -11.02 16.23
N ILE A 35 4.72 -11.19 16.27
CA ILE A 35 4.00 -11.57 17.49
C ILE A 35 4.34 -13.04 17.82
N LYS A 36 5.18 -13.27 18.84
CA LYS A 36 5.41 -14.61 19.40
C LYS A 36 4.18 -15.04 20.22
N LEU A 37 3.29 -15.81 19.61
CA LEU A 37 2.21 -16.49 20.32
C LEU A 37 2.78 -17.76 20.99
N GLY A 38 2.79 -17.80 22.32
CA GLY A 38 3.42 -18.87 23.11
C GLY A 38 2.79 -20.26 22.91
N ASN A 39 3.59 -21.31 23.15
CA ASN A 39 3.32 -22.77 23.07
C ASN A 39 1.89 -23.18 22.66
N VAL A 40 1.57 -22.99 21.39
CA VAL A 40 0.46 -23.68 20.73
C VAL A 40 1.04 -24.97 20.14
N THR A 41 0.41 -26.12 20.39
CA THR A 41 0.72 -27.36 19.68
C THR A 41 0.36 -27.15 18.21
N ILE A 42 1.39 -26.91 17.40
CA ILE A 42 1.25 -26.42 16.03
C ILE A 42 0.78 -27.57 15.13
N HIS A 43 -0.49 -27.57 14.77
CA HIS A 43 -0.96 -28.33 13.60
C HIS A 43 -0.24 -27.79 12.36
N PRO A 44 0.23 -28.63 11.42
CA PRO A 44 0.99 -28.16 10.24
C PRO A 44 0.22 -27.17 9.35
N GLU A 45 -1.11 -27.11 9.41
CA GLU A 45 -1.92 -26.07 8.77
C GLU A 45 -1.81 -24.68 9.42
N LEU A 46 -1.30 -24.59 10.65
CA LEU A 46 -1.14 -23.35 11.42
C LEU A 46 0.21 -22.64 11.13
N LEU A 47 1.12 -23.29 10.40
CA LEU A 47 2.44 -22.75 10.01
C LEU A 47 2.40 -21.94 8.71
N SER A 48 1.29 -21.96 7.97
CA SER A 48 1.18 -21.16 6.76
C SER A 48 0.94 -19.68 7.16
N PRO A 49 1.84 -18.75 6.78
CA PRO A 49 1.65 -17.35 7.10
C PRO A 49 0.37 -16.83 6.45
N ARG A 50 -0.56 -16.31 7.26
CA ARG A 50 -1.81 -15.72 6.77
C ARG A 50 -1.57 -14.28 6.35
N ILE A 51 -1.56 -14.03 5.05
CA ILE A 51 -1.37 -12.71 4.45
C ILE A 51 -2.74 -12.09 4.16
N LEU A 52 -3.02 -10.97 4.83
CA LEU A 52 -4.18 -10.11 4.57
C LEU A 52 -3.73 -8.89 3.77
N CYS A 53 -4.33 -8.67 2.60
CA CYS A 53 -3.99 -7.54 1.73
C CYS A 53 -5.10 -6.49 1.74
N LEU A 54 -4.76 -5.25 2.10
CA LEU A 54 -5.69 -4.11 2.08
C LEU A 54 -5.32 -3.21 0.90
N ILE A 55 -6.21 -3.13 -0.11
CA ILE A 55 -5.98 -2.38 -1.33
C ILE A 55 -6.78 -1.09 -1.30
N VAL A 56 -6.09 0.04 -1.20
CA VAL A 56 -6.73 1.35 -1.29
C VAL A 56 -6.83 1.76 -2.76
N THR A 57 -8.03 2.16 -3.20
CA THR A 57 -8.26 2.62 -4.58
C THR A 57 -9.31 3.72 -4.65
N ALA A 58 -9.31 4.49 -5.74
CA ALA A 58 -10.33 5.50 -6.00
C ALA A 58 -11.57 4.87 -6.67
N PRO A 59 -12.80 5.32 -6.38
CA PRO A 59 -14.02 4.66 -6.86
C PRO A 59 -14.11 4.63 -8.39
N LYS A 60 -13.60 5.68 -9.05
CA LYS A 60 -13.52 5.78 -10.51
C LYS A 60 -12.79 4.61 -11.17
N TYR A 61 -11.83 4.00 -10.49
CA TYR A 61 -11.00 2.91 -11.02
C TYR A 61 -11.26 1.57 -10.35
N PHE A 62 -12.26 1.48 -9.47
CA PHE A 62 -12.45 0.32 -8.60
C PHE A 62 -12.53 -0.99 -9.40
N LEU A 63 -13.39 -1.05 -10.42
CA LEU A 63 -13.59 -2.26 -11.22
C LEU A 63 -12.33 -2.71 -11.97
N ASP A 64 -11.63 -1.77 -12.59
CA ASP A 64 -10.42 -2.07 -13.35
C ASP A 64 -9.30 -2.56 -12.43
N ARG A 65 -9.22 -1.99 -11.23
CA ARG A 65 -8.26 -2.39 -10.21
C ARG A 65 -8.60 -3.75 -9.61
N VAL A 66 -9.88 -4.04 -9.35
CA VAL A 66 -10.33 -5.37 -8.92
C VAL A 66 -9.94 -6.42 -9.95
N LYS A 67 -10.21 -6.18 -11.24
CA LYS A 67 -9.82 -7.10 -12.32
C LYS A 67 -8.31 -7.30 -12.39
N ALA A 68 -7.54 -6.22 -12.38
CA ALA A 68 -6.09 -6.28 -12.50
C ALA A 68 -5.44 -7.01 -11.31
N VAL A 69 -5.87 -6.72 -10.08
CA VAL A 69 -5.34 -7.36 -8.86
C VAL A 69 -5.72 -8.84 -8.82
N ASN A 70 -6.98 -9.17 -9.14
CA ASN A 70 -7.45 -10.56 -9.17
C ASN A 70 -6.70 -11.39 -10.23
N ALA A 71 -6.39 -10.80 -11.39
CA ALA A 71 -5.62 -11.45 -12.45
C ALA A 71 -4.11 -11.54 -12.17
N THR A 72 -3.59 -10.85 -11.14
CA THR A 72 -2.14 -10.75 -10.89
C THR A 72 -1.76 -11.26 -9.50
N TRP A 73 -1.48 -10.36 -8.57
CA TRP A 73 -0.89 -10.70 -7.27
C TRP A 73 -1.93 -10.95 -6.18
N GLY A 74 -3.18 -10.56 -6.37
CA GLY A 74 -4.27 -10.74 -5.39
C GLY A 74 -4.44 -12.18 -4.89
N PRO A 75 -4.44 -13.20 -5.77
CA PRO A 75 -4.57 -14.61 -5.36
C PRO A 75 -3.43 -15.14 -4.47
N ARG A 76 -2.32 -14.40 -4.34
CA ARG A 76 -1.21 -14.77 -3.46
C ARG A 76 -1.51 -14.42 -1.99
N CYS A 77 -2.49 -13.56 -1.73
CA CYS A 77 -2.98 -13.25 -0.40
C CYS A 77 -3.99 -14.31 0.05
N ASN A 78 -4.04 -14.65 1.33
CA ASN A 78 -5.08 -15.56 1.84
C ASN A 78 -6.45 -14.89 1.78
N ARG A 79 -6.51 -13.57 2.03
CA ARG A 79 -7.68 -12.72 1.84
C ARG A 79 -7.24 -11.33 1.40
N TYR A 80 -8.08 -10.64 0.63
CA TYR A 80 -7.84 -9.27 0.26
C TYR A 80 -9.13 -8.45 0.21
N PHE A 81 -9.04 -7.17 0.56
CA PHE A 81 -10.17 -6.23 0.58
C PHE A 81 -9.82 -4.93 -0.14
N PHE A 82 -10.78 -4.39 -0.89
CA PHE A 82 -10.66 -3.07 -1.48
C PHE A 82 -11.31 -2.01 -0.60
N ILE A 83 -10.57 -0.95 -0.30
CA ILE A 83 -11.03 0.21 0.46
C ILE A 83 -11.10 1.37 -0.53
N THR A 84 -12.26 2.01 -0.60
CA THR A 84 -12.49 3.13 -1.51
C THR A 84 -13.41 4.15 -0.86
N GLU A 85 -13.33 5.40 -1.32
CA GLU A 85 -14.20 6.47 -0.84
C GLU A 85 -15.67 6.15 -1.15
N TYR A 86 -16.57 6.50 -0.23
CA TYR A 86 -17.99 6.45 -0.53
C TYR A 86 -18.32 7.57 -1.53
N ILE A 87 -18.53 7.20 -2.78
CA ILE A 87 -19.19 8.06 -3.76
C ILE A 87 -20.57 7.46 -4.01
N PRO A 88 -21.65 8.25 -3.96
CA PRO A 88 -22.97 7.82 -4.42
C PRO A 88 -22.86 7.52 -5.91
N GLN A 89 -22.56 6.27 -6.22
CA GLN A 89 -22.49 5.73 -7.56
C GLN A 89 -23.82 5.03 -7.78
N ASN A 90 -24.46 5.23 -8.94
CA ASN A 90 -25.50 4.33 -9.42
C ASN A 90 -24.82 3.00 -9.79
N MET A 91 -24.37 2.25 -8.79
CA MET A 91 -23.69 0.98 -9.01
C MET A 91 -24.71 0.00 -9.58
N THR A 92 -24.45 -0.47 -10.78
CA THR A 92 -25.25 -1.54 -11.38
C THR A 92 -24.96 -2.85 -10.64
N LEU A 93 -25.95 -3.73 -10.52
CA LEU A 93 -25.83 -5.03 -9.82
C LEU A 93 -24.61 -5.86 -10.26
N GLN A 94 -24.12 -5.66 -11.49
CA GLN A 94 -22.92 -6.31 -11.99
C GLN A 94 -21.66 -5.93 -11.19
N GLN A 95 -21.59 -4.72 -10.63
CA GLN A 95 -20.44 -4.26 -9.83
C GLN A 95 -20.39 -4.89 -8.44
N ILE A 96 -21.51 -5.40 -7.93
CA ILE A 96 -21.62 -6.06 -6.63
C ILE A 96 -21.12 -7.52 -6.72
N ASN A 97 -21.29 -8.17 -7.87
CA ASN A 97 -20.95 -9.59 -8.06
C ASN A 97 -19.44 -9.86 -8.26
N PHE A 98 -18.61 -8.82 -8.34
CA PHE A 98 -17.14 -8.93 -8.43
C PHE A 98 -16.43 -8.62 -7.11
N ALA A 99 -17.18 -8.24 -6.06
CA ALA A 99 -16.67 -7.96 -4.71
C ALA A 99 -16.70 -9.21 -3.83
#